data_AF-A0A3P6R850-F1
#
_entry.id   AF-A0A3P6R850-F1
#
_cell.length_a   1.000
_cell.length_b   1.000
_cell.length_c   1.000
_cell.angle_alpha   90.00
_cell.angle_beta   90.00
_cell.angle_gamma   90.00
#
_symmetry.space_group_name_H-M   'P 1'
#
loop_
_entity.id
_entity.type
_entity.pdbx_description
1 polymer ?
#
loop_
_entity_poly.entity_id
_entity_poly.type
_entity_poly.pdbx_seq_one_letter_code
_entity_poly.pdbx_strand_id
1 'polypeptide(L)' 'MRTDSITPTYACAVLYIPNERWKGVPFILRAGKGMFSTRYPANRI' A
#
# COMPACT_ATOMS: atom_id res chain seq x y z
N MET A 1 6.26 17.21 -19.99
CA MET A 1 6.37 16.11 -19.00
C MET A 1 7.71 16.26 -18.29
N ARG A 2 7.72 16.33 -16.95
CA ARG A 2 8.98 16.39 -16.19
C ARG A 2 9.69 15.06 -16.33
N THR A 3 10.87 15.08 -16.94
CA THR A 3 11.71 13.90 -17.18
C THR A 3 12.45 13.44 -15.93
N ASP A 4 12.46 14.27 -14.90
CA ASP A 4 13.20 14.12 -13.63
C ASP A 4 12.29 13.80 -12.42
N SER A 5 11.02 13.44 -12.65
CA SER A 5 10.09 13.12 -11.56
C SER A 5 10.48 11.82 -10.84
N ILE A 6 10.74 11.90 -9.54
CA ILE A 6 11.06 10.75 -8.68
C ILE A 6 9.87 10.21 -7.87
N THR A 7 8.66 10.75 -8.08
CA THR A 7 7.46 10.32 -7.34
C THR A 7 7.14 8.84 -7.59
N PRO A 8 7.12 7.98 -6.56
CA PRO A 8 6.86 6.55 -6.74
C PRO A 8 5.38 6.28 -7.05
N THR A 9 5.11 5.32 -7.95
CA THR A 9 3.75 4.85 -8.28
C THR A 9 3.32 3.60 -7.51
N TYR A 10 4.23 3.06 -6.69
CA TYR A 10 4.04 1.86 -5.87
C TYR A 10 4.73 2.05 -4.52
N ALA A 11 4.10 1.56 -3.45
CA ALA A 11 4.68 1.51 -2.12
C ALA A 11 4.30 0.21 -1.41
N CYS A 12 5.22 -0.29 -0.58
CA CYS A 12 5.01 -1.42 0.31
C CYS A 12 5.60 -1.10 1.68
N ALA A 13 4.85 -1.37 2.74
CA ALA A 13 5.30 -1.15 4.11
C ALA A 13 4.81 -2.28 5.01
N VAL A 14 5.58 -2.55 6.07
CA VAL A 14 5.16 -3.40 7.18
C VAL A 14 4.97 -2.51 8.39
N LEU A 15 3.76 -2.50 8.93
CA LEU A 15 3.39 -1.70 10.09
C LEU A 15 3.14 -2.63 11.29
N TYR A 16 3.57 -2.18 12.46
CA TYR A 16 3.25 -2.82 13.73
C TYR A 16 2.43 -1.84 14.57
N ILE A 17 1.29 -2.30 15.08
CA ILE A 17 0.41 -1.48 15.92
C ILE A 17 0.79 -1.76 17.39
N PRO A 18 1.31 -0.77 18.14
CA PRO A 18 1.78 -0.98 19.50
C PRO A 18 0.60 -0.95 20.50
N ASN A 19 -0.23 -1.99 20.49
CA ASN A 19 -1.25 -2.24 21.52
C ASN A 19 -1.31 -3.73 21.87
N GLU A 20 -2.00 -4.08 22.96
CA GLU A 20 -2.05 -5.48 23.43
C GLU A 20 -2.66 -6.44 22.41
N ARG A 21 -3.76 -6.02 21.75
CA ARG A 21 -4.49 -6.87 20.80
C ARG A 21 -3.64 -7.27 19.59
N TRP A 22 -2.78 -6.37 19.12
CA TRP A 22 -2.02 -6.55 17.88
C TRP A 22 -0.50 -6.57 18.10
N LYS A 23 -0.06 -6.80 19.34
CA LYS A 23 1.36 -6.85 19.70
C LYS A 23 2.08 -7.93 18.89
N GLY A 24 3.09 -7.52 18.14
CA GLY A 24 3.91 -8.41 17.31
C GLY A 24 3.26 -8.87 16.00
N VAL A 25 2.04 -8.42 15.67
CA VAL A 25 1.37 -8.78 14.41
C VAL A 25 1.81 -7.84 13.28
N PRO A 26 2.37 -8.35 12.16
CA PRO A 26 2.77 -7.52 11.03
C PRO A 26 1.59 -7.19 10.10
N PHE A 27 1.38 -5.91 9.84
CA PHE A 27 0.38 -5.41 8.87
C PHE A 27 1.07 -5.01 7.57
N ILE A 28 0.84 -5.76 6.50
CA ILE A 28 1.44 -5.50 5.20
C ILE A 28 0.54 -4.58 4.40
N LEU A 29 0.99 -3.35 4.17
CA LEU A 29 0.34 -2.39 3.27
C LEU A 29 1.04 -2.45 1.91
N ARG A 30 0.28 -2.69 0.84
CA ARG A 30 0.75 -2.60 -0.54
C ARG A 30 -0.27 -1.87 -1.40
N ALA A 31 0.18 -0.90 -2.18
CA ALA A 31 -0.68 -0.18 -3.12
C ALA A 31 0.16 0.39 -4.26
N GLY A 32 -0.43 0.48 -5.45
CA GLY A 32 0.20 1.15 -6.57
C GLY A 32 -0.70 1.23 -7.80
N LYS A 33 -0.27 2.03 -8.77
CA LYS A 33 -0.90 2.16 -10.10
C LYS A 33 -0.11 1.33 -11.13
N GLY A 34 -0.79 0.84 -12.17
CA GLY A 34 -0.16 0.02 -13.22
C GLY A 34 0.16 -1.41 -12.78
N MET A 35 -0.55 -1.93 -11.78
CA MET A 35 -0.40 -3.31 -11.31
C MET A 35 -1.10 -4.30 -12.25
N PHE A 36 -0.68 -5.57 -12.23
CA PHE A 36 -1.24 -6.64 -13.07
C PHE A 36 -2.77 -6.82 -12.91
N SER A 37 -3.29 -6.64 -11.69
CA SER A 37 -4.72 -6.76 -11.43
C SER A 37 -5.22 -5.76 -10.40
N THR A 38 -6.44 -5.27 -10.62
CA THR A 38 -7.21 -4.51 -9.62
C THR A 38 -7.77 -5.49 -8.60
N ARG A 39 -7.43 -5.32 -7.33
CA ARG A 39 -7.93 -6.19 -6.23
C ARG A 39 -9.20 -5.67 -5.58
N TYR A 40 -9.35 -4.36 -5.45
CA TYR A 40 -10.51 -3.70 -4.86
C TYR A 40 -11.05 -2.67 -5.85
N PRO A 41 -12.21 -2.91 -6.48
CA PRO A 41 -12.74 -2.02 -7.51
C PRO A 41 -13.32 -0.74 -6.89
N ALA A 42 -13.25 0.36 -7.63
CA ALA A 42 -13.60 1.70 -7.15
C ALA A 42 -15.10 1.90 -6.85
N ASN A 43 -15.96 1.00 -7.34
CA ASN A 43 -17.41 1.03 -7.18
C ASN A 43 -17.92 0.05 -6.10
N ARG A 44 -17.09 -0.27 -5.09
CA ARG A 44 -17.49 -1.13 -3.97
C ARG A 44 -18.03 -0.30 -2.80
N ILE A 45 -19.30 0.08 -2.89
CA ILE A 45 -20.21 0.47 -1.80
C ILE A 45 -21.63 0.08 -2.20
#